data_AF-A0A6I2MRV5-F1
#
_entry.id   AF-A0A6I2MRV5-F1
#
_cell.length_a   1.000
_cell.length_b   1.000
_cell.length_c   1.000
_cell.angle_alpha   90.00
_cell.angle_beta   90.00
_cell.angle_gamma   90.00
#
_symmetry.space_group_name_H-M   'P 1'
#
loop_
_entity.id
_entity.type
_entity.pdbx_description
1 polymer ?
#
loop_
_entity_poly.entity_id
_entity_poly.type
_entity_poly.pdbx_seq_one_letter_code
_entity_poly.pdbx_strand_id
1 'polypeptide(L)'
;MRNIYFTNYITPKHVFSLLCLIVVLFSFGCSKGDDPIPEKSSEKKITSFVFLLTNNPIDVNVVATIDEVSKTISATMPRGTNIKGLLPEIKISKQATIDFDTARDFTDPVDYTITAEDGSKAVYTVNISAPLSQKQVLQAILDANPGNTLGWDMDNAVDLGNLDGVSTDNGSVVELYIHSKNISVLPKEIGELVSLDLLVIKGNQLSTLPPEIGKLVNLSNLNLSSNQIASLPTEIGQLENLEYLNLFGNELTNLPTAIGRLKRLSQLDLRENELDTILPVLGQLNNLELLFADGNRLITLPTEIGQMSNMVSMSFDSNNIVSVPPEIGQLTSLESLSLEDNTILEIPKEMGLMTNLIYLNLWNNPLRNVPQSVCDLQSGNGGVLFLRTNIGVGCN
;
A
#
# COMPACT_ATOMS: atom_id res chain seq x y z
N MET A 1 75.42 -8.94 -3.74
CA MET A 1 75.14 -8.67 -2.32
C MET A 1 74.50 -9.92 -1.72
N ARG A 2 75.12 -10.45 -0.66
CA ARG A 2 74.72 -11.53 0.29
C ARG A 2 73.90 -12.69 -0.29
N ASN A 3 74.50 -13.87 -0.51
CA ASN A 3 74.78 -14.95 0.48
C ASN A 3 73.54 -15.42 1.25
N ILE A 4 73.25 -16.69 1.47
CA ILE A 4 73.81 -18.01 1.13
C ILE A 4 72.68 -19.02 1.48
N TYR A 5 72.57 -20.05 0.65
CA TYR A 5 72.13 -21.45 0.81
C TYR A 5 71.91 -22.06 2.24
N PHE A 6 71.28 -23.21 2.50
CA PHE A 6 71.20 -24.51 1.79
C PHE A 6 70.08 -25.41 2.38
N THR A 7 69.46 -26.20 1.48
CA THR A 7 69.00 -27.62 1.55
C THR A 7 68.75 -28.32 2.89
N ASN A 8 67.59 -28.94 3.15
CA ASN A 8 66.97 -30.17 2.59
C ASN A 8 67.50 -31.52 3.15
N TYR A 9 66.53 -32.28 3.71
CA TYR A 9 66.28 -33.74 3.67
C TYR A 9 66.70 -34.72 4.80
N ILE A 10 65.70 -35.54 5.18
CA ILE A 10 65.70 -37.02 5.45
C ILE A 10 66.25 -37.47 6.84
N THR A 11 65.74 -38.42 7.66
CA THR A 11 64.61 -39.41 7.75
C THR A 11 64.60 -40.02 9.19
N PRO A 12 63.66 -40.92 9.59
CA PRO A 12 63.37 -41.28 10.99
C PRO A 12 64.03 -42.59 11.48
N LYS A 13 64.04 -42.85 12.80
CA LYS A 13 64.19 -44.20 13.40
C LYS A 13 63.79 -44.29 14.90
N HIS A 14 63.09 -45.39 15.18
CA HIS A 14 62.68 -46.13 16.40
C HIS A 14 63.33 -45.90 17.79
N VAL A 15 62.58 -46.19 18.88
CA VAL A 15 62.78 -47.29 19.89
C VAL A 15 62.24 -46.96 21.31
N PHE A 16 61.37 -47.85 21.83
CA PHE A 16 61.06 -48.33 23.21
C PHE A 16 61.24 -47.50 24.52
N SER A 17 60.16 -47.50 25.32
CA SER A 17 60.03 -47.98 26.73
C SER A 17 60.68 -47.26 27.93
N LEU A 18 59.84 -46.82 28.90
CA LEU A 18 59.66 -47.36 30.27
C LEU A 18 59.39 -46.28 31.34
N LEU A 19 58.47 -46.64 32.26
CA LEU A 19 58.02 -46.03 33.52
C LEU A 19 59.01 -45.13 34.29
N CYS A 20 58.44 -44.12 34.96
CA CYS A 20 58.70 -43.94 36.39
C CYS A 20 57.44 -43.44 37.13
N LEU A 21 57.18 -44.14 38.24
CA LEU A 21 56.03 -44.08 39.13
C LEU A 21 56.38 -43.15 40.31
N ILE A 22 55.54 -42.18 40.65
CA ILE A 22 55.55 -41.58 41.99
C ILE A 22 54.13 -41.63 42.55
N VAL A 23 53.99 -42.51 43.54
CA VAL A 23 52.87 -42.64 44.46
C VAL A 23 53.04 -41.57 45.53
N VAL A 24 52.03 -40.72 45.74
CA VAL A 24 51.84 -40.01 47.01
C VAL A 24 50.51 -40.46 47.58
N LEU A 25 50.60 -41.35 48.56
CA LEU A 25 49.54 -41.74 49.47
C LEU A 25 49.16 -40.53 50.33
N PHE A 26 47.90 -40.09 50.24
CA PHE A 26 47.25 -39.41 51.36
C PHE A 26 46.14 -40.29 51.91
N SER A 27 46.28 -40.52 53.21
CA SER A 27 45.49 -41.34 54.12
C SER A 27 44.00 -41.04 54.10
N PHE A 28 43.21 -42.10 54.19
CA PHE A 28 41.81 -42.09 54.55
C PHE A 28 41.60 -41.39 55.91
N GLY A 29 41.06 -40.18 55.86
CA GLY A 29 40.25 -39.59 56.92
C GLY A 29 38.79 -39.67 56.50
N CYS A 30 38.06 -40.63 57.06
CA CYS A 30 36.63 -40.81 56.83
C CYS A 30 35.88 -39.64 57.49
N SER A 31 35.67 -38.55 56.75
CA SER A 31 34.56 -37.63 56.99
C SER A 31 33.40 -38.14 56.16
N LYS A 32 32.20 -38.25 56.75
CA LYS A 32 30.96 -38.36 55.99
C LYS A 32 30.79 -37.05 55.22
N GLY A 33 31.44 -36.95 54.07
CA GLY A 33 31.17 -35.91 53.08
C GLY A 33 29.88 -36.29 52.40
N ASP A 34 28.91 -35.37 52.47
CA ASP A 34 27.64 -35.45 51.77
C ASP A 34 27.86 -35.95 50.33
N ASP A 35 27.08 -36.95 49.89
CA ASP A 35 27.01 -37.29 48.47
C ASP A 35 26.81 -35.97 47.70
N PRO A 36 27.56 -35.70 46.61
CA PRO A 36 27.36 -34.48 45.85
C PRO A 36 25.90 -34.44 45.43
N ILE A 37 25.17 -33.44 45.94
CA ILE A 37 23.78 -33.18 45.57
C ILE A 37 23.78 -33.08 44.04
N PRO A 38 22.96 -33.86 43.30
CA PRO A 38 22.88 -33.75 41.86
C PRO A 38 22.64 -32.30 41.47
N GLU A 39 23.53 -31.73 40.66
CA GLU A 39 23.38 -30.35 40.20
C GLU A 39 22.10 -30.25 39.36
N LYS A 40 21.15 -29.44 39.84
CA LYS A 40 19.87 -29.23 39.15
C LYS A 40 20.11 -28.57 37.80
N SER A 41 19.39 -29.03 36.77
CA SER A 41 19.53 -28.47 35.43
C SER A 41 19.10 -26.99 35.38
N SER A 42 19.88 -26.18 34.66
CA SER A 42 19.59 -24.76 34.38
C SER A 42 18.97 -24.53 33.00
N GLU A 43 18.73 -25.61 32.24
CA GLU A 43 18.14 -25.57 30.90
C GLU A 43 16.66 -25.20 30.94
N LYS A 44 16.28 -24.20 30.14
CA LYS A 44 14.95 -23.56 30.13
C LYS A 44 14.57 -23.10 28.72
N LYS A 45 14.72 -24.02 27.77
CA LYS A 45 14.48 -23.76 26.35
C LYS A 45 13.12 -24.28 25.92
N ILE A 46 12.44 -23.51 25.07
CA ILE A 46 11.41 -24.07 24.20
C ILE A 46 12.15 -24.63 22.98
N THR A 47 12.01 -25.92 22.75
CA THR A 47 12.71 -26.67 21.69
C THR A 47 11.82 -26.97 20.49
N SER A 48 10.50 -26.89 20.67
CA SER A 48 9.49 -27.03 19.61
C SER A 48 8.23 -26.28 20.04
N PHE A 49 7.60 -25.60 19.09
CA PHE A 49 6.32 -24.93 19.26
C PHE A 49 5.53 -25.09 17.97
N VAL A 50 4.48 -25.91 17.99
CA VAL A 50 3.77 -26.35 16.77
C VAL A 50 2.26 -26.26 16.97
N PHE A 51 1.55 -25.66 16.03
CA PHE A 51 0.09 -25.77 15.99
C PHE A 51 -0.28 -26.93 15.07
N LEU A 52 -0.85 -27.99 15.66
CA LEU A 52 -1.30 -29.15 14.92
C LEU A 52 -2.72 -28.95 14.37
N LEU A 53 -2.94 -29.38 13.13
CA LEU A 53 -4.26 -29.42 12.48
C LEU A 53 -5.26 -30.32 13.22
N THR A 54 -4.80 -31.28 14.01
CA THR A 54 -5.68 -32.16 14.80
C THR A 54 -6.28 -31.46 16.01
N ASN A 55 -5.66 -30.36 16.47
CA ASN A 55 -6.02 -29.66 17.69
C ASN A 55 -6.55 -28.24 17.42
N ASN A 56 -6.43 -27.76 16.17
CA ASN A 56 -6.73 -26.39 15.77
C ASN A 56 -7.54 -26.39 14.47
N PRO A 57 -8.39 -25.38 14.23
CA PRO A 57 -9.18 -25.24 13.01
C PRO A 57 -8.31 -24.70 11.85
N ILE A 58 -7.27 -25.46 11.49
CA ILE A 58 -6.31 -25.15 10.43
C ILE A 58 -6.17 -26.37 9.49
N ASP A 59 -5.78 -26.12 8.25
CA ASP A 59 -5.67 -27.13 7.20
C ASP A 59 -4.25 -27.76 7.09
N VAL A 60 -3.26 -27.16 7.74
CA VAL A 60 -1.88 -27.62 7.76
C VAL A 60 -1.25 -27.41 9.14
N ASN A 61 -0.32 -28.30 9.53
CA ASN A 61 0.47 -28.09 10.73
C ASN A 61 1.39 -26.88 10.56
N VAL A 62 1.39 -25.97 11.53
CA VAL A 62 2.24 -24.77 11.52
C VAL A 62 3.33 -24.92 12.56
N VAL A 63 4.58 -24.99 12.10
CA VAL A 63 5.77 -25.00 12.97
C VAL A 63 6.22 -23.56 13.18
N ALA A 64 6.27 -23.11 14.43
CA ALA A 64 6.74 -21.77 14.76
C ALA A 64 8.27 -21.68 14.72
N THR A 65 8.77 -20.51 14.33
CA THR A 65 10.19 -20.17 14.41
C THR A 65 10.51 -19.73 15.83
N ILE A 66 11.57 -20.29 16.41
CA ILE A 66 12.05 -19.94 17.75
C ILE A 66 13.37 -19.21 17.60
N ASP A 67 13.40 -17.94 18.03
CA ASP A 67 14.63 -17.18 18.18
C ASP A 67 15.08 -17.25 19.64
N GLU A 68 16.14 -18.03 19.86
CA GLU A 68 16.69 -18.29 21.19
C GLU A 68 17.46 -17.09 21.76
N VAL A 69 17.91 -16.16 20.91
CA VAL A 69 18.64 -14.95 21.33
C VAL A 69 17.66 -13.90 21.83
N SER A 70 16.62 -13.62 21.06
CA SER A 70 15.59 -12.63 21.43
C SER A 70 14.49 -13.20 22.32
N LYS A 71 14.45 -14.52 22.50
CA LYS A 71 13.38 -15.23 23.21
C LYS A 71 12.01 -14.94 22.60
N THR A 72 11.96 -14.89 21.29
CA THR A 72 10.70 -14.71 20.56
C THR A 72 10.33 -15.99 19.82
N ILE A 73 9.03 -16.23 19.71
CA ILE A 73 8.48 -17.30 18.89
C ILE A 73 7.50 -16.67 17.92
N SER A 74 7.60 -17.01 16.64
CA SER A 74 6.74 -16.43 15.61
C SER A 74 6.18 -17.49 14.67
N ALA A 75 4.92 -17.33 14.30
CA ALA A 75 4.28 -18.15 13.28
C ALA A 75 3.20 -17.36 12.54
N THR A 76 3.05 -17.68 11.25
CA THR A 76 1.94 -17.19 10.44
C THR A 76 0.99 -18.34 10.16
N MET A 77 -0.24 -18.20 10.63
CA MET A 77 -1.31 -19.17 10.41
C MET A 77 -1.86 -19.08 8.99
N PRO A 78 -2.52 -20.15 8.50
CA PRO A 78 -3.25 -20.12 7.24
C PRO A 78 -4.25 -18.95 7.19
N ARG A 79 -4.50 -18.45 5.98
CA ARG A 79 -5.39 -17.31 5.74
C ARG A 79 -6.78 -17.57 6.33
N GLY A 80 -7.29 -16.61 7.09
CA GLY A 80 -8.61 -16.66 7.72
C GLY A 80 -8.67 -17.44 9.04
N THR A 81 -7.55 -17.98 9.52
CA THR A 81 -7.51 -18.66 10.83
C THR A 81 -7.94 -17.72 11.95
N ASN A 82 -8.90 -18.15 12.76
CA ASN A 82 -9.21 -17.47 14.01
C ASN A 82 -8.10 -17.78 15.02
N ILE A 83 -7.31 -16.78 15.37
CA ILE A 83 -6.20 -16.91 16.33
C ILE A 83 -6.64 -16.84 17.80
N LYS A 84 -7.95 -16.67 18.05
CA LYS A 84 -8.54 -16.77 19.38
C LYS A 84 -8.75 -18.25 19.73
N GLY A 85 -7.99 -18.74 20.70
CA GLY A 85 -8.14 -20.10 21.22
C GLY A 85 -7.34 -21.17 20.48
N LEU A 86 -6.16 -20.82 19.95
CA LEU A 86 -5.26 -21.82 19.38
C LEU A 86 -4.51 -22.59 20.48
N LEU A 87 -4.32 -23.88 20.28
CA LEU A 87 -3.64 -24.82 21.18
C LEU A 87 -2.30 -25.30 20.56
N PRO A 88 -1.15 -24.82 21.05
CA PRO A 88 0.16 -25.29 20.59
C PRO A 88 0.59 -26.60 21.27
N GLU A 89 1.26 -27.49 20.53
CA GLU A 89 2.11 -28.55 21.09
C GLU A 89 3.51 -27.98 21.36
N ILE A 90 3.90 -27.96 22.63
CA ILE A 90 5.15 -27.35 23.10
C ILE A 90 6.08 -28.43 23.64
N LYS A 91 7.35 -28.45 23.18
CA LYS A 91 8.41 -29.28 23.77
C LYS A 91 9.45 -28.39 24.42
N ILE A 92 9.78 -28.68 25.67
CA ILE A 92 10.72 -27.89 26.48
C ILE A 92 11.93 -28.72 26.91
N SER A 93 12.98 -28.05 27.41
CA SER A 93 14.14 -28.71 27.99
C SER A 93 13.75 -29.77 29.03
N LYS A 94 14.48 -30.88 29.06
CA LYS A 94 14.25 -31.97 30.01
C LYS A 94 14.28 -31.43 31.45
N GLN A 95 13.32 -31.84 32.28
CA GLN A 95 13.15 -31.42 33.69
C GLN A 95 12.73 -29.96 33.91
N ALA A 96 12.55 -29.16 32.85
CA ALA A 96 11.92 -27.85 32.97
C ALA A 96 10.39 -27.97 33.06
N THR A 97 9.72 -26.92 33.53
CA THR A 97 8.27 -26.77 33.52
C THR A 97 7.88 -25.52 32.73
N ILE A 98 6.64 -25.50 32.24
CA ILE A 98 6.00 -24.36 31.58
C ILE A 98 4.78 -23.94 32.41
N ASP A 99 4.48 -22.65 32.41
CA ASP A 99 3.38 -22.07 33.18
C ASP A 99 1.99 -22.49 32.67
N PHE A 100 1.83 -22.68 31.36
CA PHE A 100 0.60 -23.21 30.77
C PHE A 100 0.85 -23.86 29.40
N ASP A 101 -0.04 -24.78 29.03
CA ASP A 101 -0.03 -25.54 27.77
C ASP A 101 -1.43 -25.67 27.15
N THR A 102 -2.34 -24.77 27.51
CA THR A 102 -3.75 -24.75 27.06
C THR A 102 -3.98 -23.77 25.90
N ALA A 103 -5.19 -23.80 25.33
CA ALA A 103 -5.57 -22.90 24.25
C ALA A 103 -5.54 -21.43 24.68
N ARG A 104 -5.06 -20.53 23.81
CA ARG A 104 -4.87 -19.10 24.13
C ARG A 104 -5.37 -18.20 23.01
N ASP A 105 -5.74 -16.99 23.40
CA ASP A 105 -5.95 -15.88 22.48
C ASP A 105 -4.58 -15.28 22.14
N PHE A 106 -4.25 -15.26 20.85
CA PHE A 106 -3.02 -14.67 20.33
C PHE A 106 -3.29 -13.37 19.55
N THR A 107 -4.43 -12.70 19.76
CA THR A 107 -4.63 -11.34 19.21
C THR A 107 -3.57 -10.36 19.70
N ASP A 108 -3.08 -10.56 20.93
CA ASP A 108 -1.93 -9.87 21.50
C ASP A 108 -0.79 -10.86 21.75
N PRO A 109 0.48 -10.42 21.81
CA PRO A 109 1.60 -11.29 22.15
C PRO A 109 1.39 -12.01 23.49
N VAL A 110 1.75 -13.29 23.54
CA VAL A 110 1.57 -14.14 24.73
C VAL A 110 2.92 -14.57 25.28
N ASP A 111 3.18 -14.29 26.55
CA ASP A 111 4.41 -14.69 27.23
C ASP A 111 4.27 -16.08 27.86
N TYR A 112 5.19 -16.97 27.55
CA TYR A 112 5.33 -18.29 28.18
C TYR A 112 6.57 -18.32 29.07
N THR A 113 6.41 -18.77 30.32
CA THR A 113 7.49 -18.82 31.30
C THR A 113 8.00 -20.26 31.46
N ILE A 114 9.26 -20.49 31.09
CA ILE A 114 9.95 -21.76 31.33
C ILE A 114 10.74 -21.68 32.62
N THR A 115 10.48 -22.58 33.56
CA THR A 115 11.23 -22.70 34.82
C THR A 115 12.12 -23.94 34.76
N ALA A 116 13.44 -23.75 34.86
CA ALA A 116 14.40 -24.84 34.95
C ALA A 116 14.32 -25.56 36.30
N GLU A 117 14.95 -26.73 36.41
CA GLU A 117 14.98 -27.53 37.65
C GLU A 117 15.63 -26.76 38.82
N ASP A 118 16.63 -25.93 38.52
CA ASP A 118 17.32 -25.04 39.47
C ASP A 118 16.46 -23.83 39.93
N GLY A 119 15.26 -23.65 39.35
CA GLY A 119 14.33 -22.57 39.64
C GLY A 119 14.56 -21.29 38.83
N SER A 120 15.61 -21.22 38.01
CA SER A 120 15.84 -20.11 37.10
C SER A 120 14.80 -20.08 35.98
N LYS A 121 14.43 -18.87 35.51
CA LYS A 121 13.34 -18.67 34.55
C LYS A 121 13.79 -18.03 33.25
N ALA A 122 13.09 -18.35 32.17
CA ALA A 122 13.17 -17.68 30.89
C ALA A 122 11.74 -17.42 30.40
N VAL A 123 11.52 -16.25 29.79
CA VAL A 123 10.22 -15.87 29.23
C VAL A 123 10.38 -15.83 27.72
N TYR A 124 9.47 -16.46 26.99
CA TYR A 124 9.38 -16.39 25.54
C TYR A 124 8.11 -15.64 25.14
N THR A 125 8.26 -14.59 24.33
CA THR A 125 7.12 -13.85 23.80
C THR A 125 6.70 -14.45 22.47
N VAL A 126 5.49 -15.00 22.42
CA VAL A 126 4.91 -15.65 21.24
C VAL A 126 4.06 -14.66 20.46
N ASN A 127 4.38 -14.49 19.18
CA ASN A 127 3.70 -13.59 18.25
C ASN A 127 3.09 -14.42 17.12
N ILE A 128 1.76 -14.47 17.04
CA ILE A 128 1.04 -15.20 15.99
C ILE A 128 0.33 -14.20 15.09
N SER A 129 0.42 -14.41 13.79
CA SER A 129 -0.33 -13.64 12.80
C SER A 129 -1.16 -14.55 11.91
N ALA A 130 -2.26 -14.04 11.37
CA ALA A 130 -3.07 -14.71 10.35
C ALA A 130 -3.53 -13.67 9.32
N PRO A 131 -3.20 -13.81 8.03
CA PRO A 131 -3.76 -12.96 6.98
C PRO A 131 -5.28 -13.13 6.93
N LEU A 132 -6.02 -12.06 6.65
CA LEU A 132 -7.49 -12.13 6.57
C LEU A 132 -7.95 -12.89 5.33
N SER A 133 -9.04 -13.65 5.47
CA SER A 133 -9.78 -14.14 4.30
C SER A 133 -10.52 -12.98 3.62
N GLN A 134 -10.81 -13.13 2.32
CA GLN A 134 -11.59 -12.14 1.57
C GLN A 134 -12.97 -11.92 2.20
N LYS A 135 -13.61 -12.98 2.70
CA LYS A 135 -14.86 -12.92 3.45
C LYS A 135 -14.75 -12.05 4.70
N GLN A 136 -13.67 -12.17 5.48
CA GLN A 136 -13.45 -11.32 6.66
C GLN A 136 -13.19 -9.86 6.28
N VAL A 137 -12.54 -9.59 5.15
CA VAL A 137 -12.36 -8.22 4.65
C VAL A 137 -13.71 -7.59 4.30
N LEU A 138 -14.55 -8.31 3.56
CA LEU A 138 -15.91 -7.85 3.23
C LEU A 138 -16.77 -7.67 4.50
N GLN A 139 -16.64 -8.56 5.48
CA GLN A 139 -17.28 -8.41 6.78
C GLN A 139 -16.81 -7.15 7.52
N ALA A 140 -15.50 -6.84 7.49
CA ALA A 140 -14.97 -5.64 8.11
C ALA A 140 -15.56 -4.35 7.50
N ILE A 141 -15.92 -4.35 6.20
CA ILE A 141 -16.62 -3.23 5.57
C ILE A 141 -18.02 -3.06 6.17
N LEU A 142 -18.75 -4.15 6.40
CA LEU A 142 -20.07 -4.08 7.07
C LEU A 142 -19.94 -3.57 8.50
N ASP A 143 -19.00 -4.14 9.27
CA ASP A 143 -18.81 -3.85 10.69
C ASP A 143 -18.38 -2.39 10.91
N ALA A 144 -17.53 -1.86 10.02
CA ALA A 144 -17.12 -0.46 10.06
C ALA A 144 -18.26 0.53 9.72
N ASN A 145 -19.35 0.05 9.12
CA ASN A 145 -20.46 0.86 8.63
C ASN A 145 -21.82 0.29 9.08
N PRO A 146 -22.18 0.32 10.36
CA PRO A 146 -23.39 -0.33 10.87
C PRO A 146 -24.72 0.17 10.25
N GLY A 147 -24.72 1.35 9.60
CA GLY A 147 -25.87 1.93 8.89
C GLY A 147 -25.86 1.69 7.37
N ASN A 148 -24.99 0.82 6.87
CA ASN A 148 -24.87 0.53 5.44
C ASN A 148 -26.12 -0.15 4.87
N THR A 149 -26.24 -0.18 3.55
CA THR A 149 -27.33 -0.85 2.81
C THR A 149 -26.81 -1.90 1.82
N LEU A 150 -25.65 -2.50 2.08
CA LEU A 150 -25.02 -3.50 1.20
C LEU A 150 -25.86 -4.77 1.06
N GLY A 151 -26.58 -5.17 2.12
CA GLY A 151 -27.46 -6.33 2.10
C GLY A 151 -26.72 -7.68 1.97
N TRP A 152 -25.42 -7.70 2.22
CA TRP A 152 -24.61 -8.92 2.19
C TRP A 152 -24.98 -9.86 3.34
N ASP A 153 -25.44 -11.07 3.00
CA ASP A 153 -25.65 -12.16 3.94
C ASP A 153 -24.35 -12.95 4.11
N MET A 154 -23.50 -12.47 5.02
CA MET A 154 -22.19 -13.06 5.25
C MET A 154 -22.25 -14.42 5.93
N ASP A 155 -23.32 -14.75 6.65
CA ASP A 155 -23.46 -16.06 7.29
C ASP A 155 -23.63 -17.16 6.24
N ASN A 156 -24.42 -16.87 5.19
CA ASN A 156 -24.75 -17.85 4.14
C ASN A 156 -23.92 -17.70 2.84
N ALA A 157 -23.07 -16.68 2.74
CA ALA A 157 -22.18 -16.50 1.59
C ALA A 157 -21.13 -17.64 1.49
N VAL A 158 -21.42 -18.62 0.62
CA VAL A 158 -20.50 -19.69 0.22
C VAL A 158 -19.57 -19.25 -0.92
N ASP A 159 -20.13 -18.53 -1.89
CA ASP A 159 -19.40 -17.90 -2.99
C ASP A 159 -19.55 -16.39 -2.87
N LEU A 160 -18.42 -15.68 -2.76
CA LEU A 160 -18.40 -14.23 -2.58
C LEU A 160 -18.88 -13.48 -3.84
N GLY A 161 -18.78 -14.09 -5.02
CA GLY A 161 -19.27 -13.49 -6.27
C GLY A 161 -20.79 -13.38 -6.34
N ASN A 162 -21.54 -14.00 -5.41
CA ASN A 162 -22.99 -13.83 -5.30
C ASN A 162 -23.40 -12.62 -4.45
N LEU A 163 -22.45 -11.96 -3.78
CA LEU A 163 -22.73 -10.75 -3.02
C LEU A 163 -22.95 -9.57 -3.98
N ASP A 164 -23.99 -8.77 -3.71
CA ASP A 164 -24.30 -7.59 -4.53
C ASP A 164 -23.07 -6.68 -4.68
N GLY A 165 -22.68 -6.41 -5.92
CA GLY A 165 -21.52 -5.58 -6.24
C GLY A 165 -20.16 -6.24 -6.05
N VAL A 166 -20.05 -7.56 -5.85
CA VAL A 166 -18.76 -8.27 -5.76
C VAL A 166 -18.58 -9.15 -6.99
N SER A 167 -17.48 -8.98 -7.72
CA SER A 167 -17.08 -9.92 -8.79
C SER A 167 -15.84 -10.69 -8.36
N THR A 168 -15.80 -11.97 -8.70
CA THR A 168 -14.64 -12.84 -8.45
C THR A 168 -14.10 -13.47 -9.73
N ASP A 169 -12.77 -13.56 -9.85
CA ASP A 169 -12.08 -14.38 -10.84
C ASP A 169 -11.31 -15.50 -10.13
N ASN A 170 -11.59 -16.75 -10.51
CA ASN A 170 -11.01 -17.94 -9.89
C ASN A 170 -11.05 -17.94 -8.35
N GLY A 171 -12.14 -17.42 -7.77
CA GLY A 171 -12.35 -17.32 -6.33
C GLY A 171 -11.69 -16.12 -5.64
N SER A 172 -10.97 -15.27 -6.37
CA SER A 172 -10.41 -14.01 -5.87
C SER A 172 -11.34 -12.85 -6.21
N VAL A 173 -11.62 -11.97 -5.25
CA VAL A 173 -12.37 -10.73 -5.46
C VAL A 173 -11.51 -9.80 -6.32
N VAL A 174 -12.01 -9.49 -7.50
CA VAL A 174 -11.32 -8.66 -8.50
C VAL A 174 -12.04 -7.34 -8.75
N GLU A 175 -13.35 -7.26 -8.49
CA GLU A 175 -14.11 -6.02 -8.62
C GLU A 175 -15.03 -5.82 -7.42
N LEU A 176 -15.13 -4.57 -6.96
CA LEU A 176 -16.00 -4.19 -5.86
C LEU A 176 -16.76 -2.90 -6.19
N TYR A 177 -18.09 -3.00 -6.30
CA TYR A 177 -19.03 -1.94 -6.62
C TYR A 177 -19.94 -1.64 -5.43
N ILE A 178 -19.62 -0.58 -4.70
CA ILE A 178 -20.35 -0.12 -3.54
C ILE A 178 -20.94 1.26 -3.83
N HIS A 179 -21.95 1.32 -4.71
CA HIS A 179 -22.60 2.58 -5.07
C HIS A 179 -23.74 2.95 -4.13
N SER A 180 -23.65 4.12 -3.48
CA SER A 180 -24.72 4.67 -2.64
C SER A 180 -25.25 3.69 -1.59
N LYS A 181 -24.32 3.12 -0.82
CA LYS A 181 -24.60 2.11 0.21
C LYS A 181 -24.40 2.63 1.64
N ASN A 182 -24.41 3.95 1.84
CA ASN A 182 -24.18 4.61 3.13
C ASN A 182 -22.85 4.20 3.79
N ILE A 183 -21.78 4.11 3.00
CA ILE A 183 -20.44 3.85 3.53
C ILE A 183 -19.79 5.16 3.98
N SER A 184 -19.34 5.23 5.22
CA SER A 184 -18.60 6.37 5.77
C SER A 184 -17.13 6.04 6.07
N VAL A 185 -16.80 4.75 6.20
CA VAL A 185 -15.45 4.27 6.49
C VAL A 185 -15.07 3.13 5.54
N LEU A 186 -13.93 3.26 4.86
CA LEU A 186 -13.26 2.13 4.23
C LEU A 186 -12.23 1.58 5.22
N PRO A 187 -12.42 0.36 5.77
CA PRO A 187 -11.51 -0.20 6.77
C PRO A 187 -10.13 -0.53 6.17
N LYS A 188 -9.08 -0.50 7.00
CA LYS A 188 -7.69 -0.80 6.59
C LYS A 188 -7.55 -2.20 5.98
N GLU A 189 -8.43 -3.11 6.37
CA GLU A 189 -8.50 -4.49 5.91
C GLU A 189 -8.73 -4.58 4.40
N ILE A 190 -9.24 -3.52 3.74
CA ILE A 190 -9.38 -3.46 2.28
C ILE A 190 -8.07 -3.81 1.56
N GLY A 191 -6.92 -3.43 2.12
CA GLY A 191 -5.61 -3.67 1.54
C GLY A 191 -5.21 -5.15 1.44
N GLU A 192 -6.00 -6.07 2.02
CA GLU A 192 -5.81 -7.51 1.86
C GLU A 192 -6.44 -8.07 0.58
N LEU A 193 -7.30 -7.33 -0.11
CA LEU A 193 -7.85 -7.69 -1.43
C LEU A 193 -6.85 -7.37 -2.55
N VAL A 194 -5.64 -7.92 -2.48
CA VAL A 194 -4.54 -7.59 -3.40
C VAL A 194 -4.80 -7.94 -4.87
N SER A 195 -5.82 -8.75 -5.15
CA SER A 195 -6.27 -9.09 -6.51
C SER A 195 -7.27 -8.08 -7.10
N LEU A 196 -7.68 -7.07 -6.33
CA LEU A 196 -8.66 -6.09 -6.78
C LEU A 196 -8.09 -5.25 -7.94
N ASP A 197 -8.82 -5.26 -9.05
CA ASP A 197 -8.56 -4.50 -10.27
C ASP A 197 -9.44 -3.25 -10.36
N LEU A 198 -10.70 -3.37 -9.91
CA LEU A 198 -11.67 -2.28 -9.93
C LEU A 198 -12.30 -2.06 -8.55
N LEU A 199 -12.27 -0.80 -8.09
CA LEU A 199 -12.91 -0.35 -6.86
C LEU A 199 -13.78 0.88 -7.12
N VAL A 200 -15.09 0.72 -6.97
CA VAL A 200 -16.08 1.80 -7.13
C VAL A 200 -16.81 1.99 -5.80
N ILE A 201 -16.58 3.12 -5.11
CA ILE A 201 -17.28 3.50 -3.87
C ILE A 201 -18.03 4.82 -4.08
N LYS A 202 -18.60 4.99 -5.27
CA LYS A 202 -19.29 6.23 -5.69
C LYS A 202 -20.52 6.53 -4.84
N GLY A 203 -20.74 7.81 -4.51
CA GLY A 203 -22.01 8.27 -3.95
C GLY A 203 -22.21 7.88 -2.49
N ASN A 204 -21.13 7.86 -1.70
CA ASN A 204 -21.12 7.51 -0.29
C ASN A 204 -20.69 8.72 0.57
N GLN A 205 -20.25 8.48 1.80
CA GLN A 205 -19.91 9.51 2.80
C GLN A 205 -18.46 9.32 3.29
N LEU A 206 -17.58 8.80 2.42
CA LEU A 206 -16.17 8.64 2.78
C LEU A 206 -15.53 10.02 2.98
N SER A 207 -14.91 10.24 4.13
CA SER A 207 -14.14 11.46 4.43
C SER A 207 -12.63 11.29 4.23
N THR A 208 -12.15 10.04 4.28
CA THR A 208 -10.74 9.68 4.13
C THR A 208 -10.62 8.29 3.51
N LEU A 209 -9.40 7.94 3.06
CA LEU A 209 -9.03 6.57 2.70
C LEU A 209 -7.98 6.05 3.68
N PRO A 210 -7.99 4.75 4.02
CA PRO A 210 -6.91 4.14 4.78
C PRO A 210 -5.60 4.12 3.96
N PRO A 211 -4.43 4.31 4.58
CA PRO A 211 -3.12 4.15 3.92
C PRO A 211 -2.97 2.80 3.20
N GLU A 212 -3.61 1.75 3.72
CA GLU A 212 -3.61 0.40 3.15
C GLU A 212 -4.22 0.31 1.75
N ILE A 213 -4.89 1.36 1.26
CA ILE A 213 -5.29 1.44 -0.16
C ILE A 213 -4.09 1.22 -1.09
N GLY A 214 -2.89 1.69 -0.71
CA GLY A 214 -1.68 1.52 -1.51
C GLY A 214 -1.22 0.07 -1.68
N LYS A 215 -1.75 -0.88 -0.88
CA LYS A 215 -1.48 -2.32 -1.04
C LYS A 215 -2.21 -2.94 -2.22
N LEU A 216 -3.21 -2.26 -2.80
CA LEU A 216 -4.00 -2.74 -3.94
C LEU A 216 -3.21 -2.57 -5.24
N VAL A 217 -2.05 -3.20 -5.33
CA VAL A 217 -1.07 -2.98 -6.41
C VAL A 217 -1.57 -3.37 -7.80
N ASN A 218 -2.64 -4.16 -7.90
CA ASN A 218 -3.27 -4.54 -9.17
C ASN A 218 -4.39 -3.59 -9.60
N LEU A 219 -4.76 -2.61 -8.78
CA LEU A 219 -5.89 -1.73 -9.06
C LEU A 219 -5.63 -0.87 -10.29
N SER A 220 -6.46 -1.02 -11.32
CA SER A 220 -6.43 -0.22 -12.56
C SER A 220 -7.49 0.88 -12.56
N ASN A 221 -8.62 0.66 -11.86
CA ASN A 221 -9.74 1.60 -11.83
C ASN A 221 -10.20 1.93 -10.40
N LEU A 222 -10.09 3.19 -10.02
CA LEU A 222 -10.55 3.70 -8.72
C LEU A 222 -11.55 4.83 -8.92
N ASN A 223 -12.81 4.58 -8.55
CA ASN A 223 -13.87 5.57 -8.57
C ASN A 223 -14.38 5.88 -7.16
N LEU A 224 -14.05 7.08 -6.69
CA LEU A 224 -14.43 7.63 -5.39
C LEU A 224 -15.34 8.86 -5.53
N SER A 225 -15.98 9.02 -6.70
CA SER A 225 -16.80 10.19 -6.98
C SER A 225 -17.98 10.34 -6.02
N SER A 226 -18.40 11.58 -5.78
CA SER A 226 -19.53 11.92 -4.91
C SER A 226 -19.37 11.36 -3.49
N ASN A 227 -18.26 11.74 -2.84
CA ASN A 227 -17.98 11.46 -1.43
C ASN A 227 -17.64 12.78 -0.71
N GLN A 228 -17.03 12.71 0.47
CA GLN A 228 -16.65 13.86 1.30
C GLN A 228 -15.13 13.87 1.54
N ILE A 229 -14.34 13.33 0.59
CA ILE A 229 -12.92 13.09 0.80
C ILE A 229 -12.19 14.44 0.81
N ALA A 230 -11.61 14.79 1.96
CA ALA A 230 -10.88 16.04 2.13
C ALA A 230 -9.40 15.95 1.72
N SER A 231 -8.83 14.75 1.77
CA SER A 231 -7.44 14.47 1.37
C SER A 231 -7.24 13.01 1.00
N LEU A 232 -6.23 12.73 0.17
CA LEU A 232 -5.78 11.39 -0.15
C LEU A 232 -4.53 11.02 0.66
N PRO A 233 -4.38 9.76 1.09
CA PRO A 233 -3.15 9.27 1.72
C PRO A 233 -1.99 9.31 0.73
N THR A 234 -0.75 9.48 1.22
CA THR A 234 0.45 9.46 0.38
C THR A 234 0.64 8.10 -0.32
N GLU A 235 0.08 7.04 0.24
CA GLU A 235 0.08 5.69 -0.29
C GLU A 235 -0.71 5.54 -1.59
N ILE A 236 -1.53 6.53 -1.98
CA ILE A 236 -2.18 6.52 -3.30
C ILE A 236 -1.16 6.36 -4.43
N GLY A 237 0.04 6.93 -4.26
CA GLY A 237 1.13 6.81 -5.24
C GLY A 237 1.78 5.43 -5.33
N GLN A 238 1.30 4.44 -4.57
CA GLN A 238 1.71 3.03 -4.69
C GLN A 238 0.87 2.25 -5.70
N LEU A 239 -0.25 2.82 -6.17
CA LEU A 239 -1.13 2.22 -7.17
C LEU A 239 -0.53 2.36 -8.59
N GLU A 240 0.65 1.82 -8.83
CA GLU A 240 1.42 2.04 -10.06
C GLU A 240 0.72 1.54 -11.34
N ASN A 241 -0.26 0.63 -11.19
CA ASN A 241 -1.09 0.12 -12.28
C ASN A 241 -2.37 0.94 -12.54
N LEU A 242 -2.62 2.00 -11.77
CA LEU A 242 -3.85 2.78 -11.89
C LEU A 242 -3.91 3.53 -13.22
N GLU A 243 -4.97 3.30 -13.98
CA GLU A 243 -5.23 3.90 -15.29
C GLU A 243 -6.34 4.97 -15.21
N TYR A 244 -7.33 4.74 -14.34
CA TYR A 244 -8.46 5.65 -14.13
C TYR A 244 -8.62 6.02 -12.66
N LEU A 245 -8.60 7.32 -12.37
CA LEU A 245 -8.85 7.86 -11.04
C LEU A 245 -9.95 8.93 -11.11
N ASN A 246 -11.09 8.63 -10.50
CA ASN A 246 -12.21 9.56 -10.42
C ASN A 246 -12.46 10.02 -8.98
N LEU A 247 -12.28 11.32 -8.77
CA LEU A 247 -12.43 12.05 -7.51
C LEU A 247 -13.50 13.16 -7.63
N PHE A 248 -14.31 13.14 -8.69
CA PHE A 248 -15.41 14.08 -8.94
C PHE A 248 -16.27 14.28 -7.70
N GLY A 249 -16.59 15.53 -7.33
CA GLY A 249 -17.53 15.80 -6.25
C GLY A 249 -17.03 15.30 -4.89
N ASN A 250 -15.91 15.83 -4.44
CA ASN A 250 -15.32 15.59 -3.12
C ASN A 250 -14.94 16.94 -2.48
N GLU A 251 -14.22 16.92 -1.36
CA GLU A 251 -13.83 18.11 -0.59
C GLU A 251 -12.30 18.33 -0.66
N LEU A 252 -11.65 17.87 -1.73
CA LEU A 252 -10.19 17.90 -1.84
C LEU A 252 -9.69 19.34 -1.92
N THR A 253 -8.81 19.71 -0.99
CA THR A 253 -8.09 21.00 -1.01
C THR A 253 -6.70 20.89 -1.64
N ASN A 254 -6.14 19.69 -1.68
CA ASN A 254 -4.86 19.39 -2.34
C ASN A 254 -4.80 17.92 -2.76
N LEU A 255 -3.79 17.61 -3.59
CA LEU A 255 -3.38 16.24 -3.89
C LEU A 255 -2.03 15.95 -3.20
N PRO A 256 -1.74 14.71 -2.79
CA PRO A 256 -0.41 14.35 -2.31
C PRO A 256 0.59 14.36 -3.48
N THR A 257 1.83 14.79 -3.25
CA THR A 257 2.89 14.80 -4.27
C THR A 257 3.18 13.40 -4.84
N ALA A 258 2.87 12.35 -4.08
CA ALA A 258 2.96 10.96 -4.49
C ALA A 258 2.07 10.62 -5.71
N ILE A 259 1.05 11.42 -6.04
CA ILE A 259 0.23 11.23 -7.24
C ILE A 259 1.07 11.18 -8.52
N GLY A 260 2.21 11.88 -8.56
CA GLY A 260 3.15 11.86 -9.68
C GLY A 260 3.78 10.49 -9.97
N ARG A 261 3.61 9.50 -9.07
CA ARG A 261 4.08 8.11 -9.26
C ARG A 261 3.14 7.27 -10.11
N LEU A 262 1.91 7.71 -10.36
CA LEU A 262 0.90 6.97 -11.12
C LEU A 262 1.19 6.99 -12.62
N LYS A 263 2.27 6.34 -13.05
CA LYS A 263 2.79 6.46 -14.42
C LYS A 263 1.88 5.85 -15.48
N ARG A 264 0.89 5.03 -15.12
CA ARG A 264 -0.11 4.49 -16.06
C ARG A 264 -1.41 5.29 -16.12
N LEU A 265 -1.55 6.32 -15.29
CA LEU A 265 -2.79 7.08 -15.22
C LEU A 265 -3.05 7.77 -16.56
N SER A 266 -4.18 7.42 -17.18
CA SER A 266 -4.64 7.97 -18.46
C SER A 266 -5.79 8.96 -18.27
N GLN A 267 -6.57 8.81 -17.19
CA GLN A 267 -7.70 9.68 -16.91
C GLN A 267 -7.74 10.10 -15.44
N LEU A 268 -7.86 11.40 -15.21
CA LEU A 268 -7.97 12.01 -13.89
C LEU A 268 -9.12 13.00 -13.85
N ASP A 269 -10.13 12.70 -13.03
CA ASP A 269 -11.29 13.56 -12.81
C ASP A 269 -11.25 14.16 -11.38
N LEU A 270 -11.06 15.47 -11.31
CA LEU A 270 -10.94 16.29 -10.10
C LEU A 270 -12.05 17.34 -10.02
N ARG A 271 -13.06 17.27 -10.89
CA ARG A 271 -14.09 18.32 -10.94
C ARG A 271 -14.88 18.39 -9.64
N GLU A 272 -15.44 19.55 -9.34
CA GLU A 272 -16.27 19.79 -8.15
C GLU A 272 -15.53 19.41 -6.86
N ASN A 273 -14.39 20.07 -6.63
CA ASN A 273 -13.56 19.96 -5.43
C ASN A 273 -13.19 21.37 -4.93
N GLU A 274 -12.29 21.47 -3.96
CA GLU A 274 -11.86 22.73 -3.36
C GLU A 274 -10.40 23.09 -3.68
N LEU A 275 -9.83 22.56 -4.77
CA LEU A 275 -8.43 22.75 -5.11
C LEU A 275 -8.15 24.22 -5.44
N ASP A 276 -7.18 24.82 -4.76
CA ASP A 276 -6.68 26.18 -5.06
C ASP A 276 -5.46 26.19 -5.99
N THR A 277 -4.81 25.03 -6.13
CA THR A 277 -3.60 24.82 -6.91
C THR A 277 -3.61 23.46 -7.62
N ILE A 278 -3.11 23.43 -8.86
CA ILE A 278 -2.70 22.21 -9.53
C ILE A 278 -1.23 21.97 -9.21
N LEU A 279 -0.87 20.78 -8.70
CA LEU A 279 0.51 20.48 -8.37
C LEU A 279 1.40 20.40 -9.64
N PRO A 280 2.59 21.01 -9.64
CA PRO A 280 3.62 20.82 -10.68
C PRO A 280 3.92 19.34 -11.00
N VAL A 281 3.77 18.45 -10.01
CA VAL A 281 4.04 17.03 -10.16
C VAL A 281 3.11 16.33 -11.17
N LEU A 282 1.93 16.90 -11.48
CA LEU A 282 1.05 16.35 -12.52
C LEU A 282 1.71 16.38 -13.91
N GLY A 283 2.65 17.30 -14.16
CA GLY A 283 3.45 17.32 -15.38
C GLY A 283 4.29 16.04 -15.60
N GLN A 284 4.50 15.23 -14.55
CA GLN A 284 5.21 13.96 -14.65
C GLN A 284 4.33 12.78 -15.07
N LEU A 285 3.02 12.99 -15.23
CA LEU A 285 2.05 11.97 -15.64
C LEU A 285 2.01 11.89 -17.17
N ASN A 286 3.08 11.37 -17.75
CA ASN A 286 3.28 11.39 -19.20
C ASN A 286 2.25 10.57 -19.99
N ASN A 287 1.51 9.65 -19.36
CA ASN A 287 0.45 8.88 -20.02
C ASN A 287 -0.95 9.48 -19.83
N LEU A 288 -1.07 10.63 -19.16
CA LEU A 288 -2.37 11.25 -18.92
C LEU A 288 -2.91 11.83 -20.23
N GLU A 289 -4.11 11.40 -20.61
CA GLU A 289 -4.81 11.80 -21.82
C GLU A 289 -5.99 12.73 -21.50
N LEU A 290 -6.66 12.51 -20.37
CA LEU A 290 -7.82 13.29 -19.94
C LEU A 290 -7.61 13.85 -18.54
N LEU A 291 -7.72 15.17 -18.42
CA LEU A 291 -7.70 15.88 -17.14
C LEU A 291 -8.90 16.83 -17.03
N PHE A 292 -9.76 16.58 -16.06
CA PHE A 292 -10.91 17.43 -15.77
C PHE A 292 -10.79 18.00 -14.36
N ALA A 293 -10.78 19.32 -14.21
CA ALA A 293 -10.64 20.02 -12.93
C ALA A 293 -11.60 21.22 -12.82
N ASP A 294 -12.75 21.13 -13.48
CA ASP A 294 -13.83 22.11 -13.45
C ASP A 294 -14.37 22.32 -12.03
N GLY A 295 -14.93 23.50 -11.72
CA GLY A 295 -15.61 23.74 -10.45
C GLY A 295 -14.66 23.60 -9.25
N ASN A 296 -13.48 24.20 -9.34
CA ASN A 296 -12.49 24.28 -8.27
C ASN A 296 -12.20 25.77 -7.95
N ARG A 297 -11.13 26.04 -7.19
CA ARG A 297 -10.68 27.39 -6.78
C ARG A 297 -9.32 27.76 -7.39
N LEU A 298 -8.98 27.17 -8.55
CA LEU A 298 -7.65 27.30 -9.15
C LEU A 298 -7.39 28.74 -9.60
N ILE A 299 -6.23 29.28 -9.24
CA ILE A 299 -5.83 30.66 -9.60
C ILE A 299 -4.87 30.68 -10.80
N THR A 300 -4.03 29.66 -10.94
CA THR A 300 -3.03 29.56 -12.01
C THR A 300 -2.80 28.10 -12.41
N LEU A 301 -2.34 27.88 -13.64
CA LEU A 301 -1.78 26.59 -14.07
C LEU A 301 -0.25 26.59 -13.94
N PRO A 302 0.39 25.51 -13.48
CA PRO A 302 1.85 25.40 -13.40
C PRO A 302 2.50 25.31 -14.79
N THR A 303 3.75 25.74 -14.94
CA THR A 303 4.48 25.65 -16.22
C THR A 303 4.73 24.20 -16.63
N GLU A 304 4.81 23.29 -15.66
CA GLU A 304 4.92 21.85 -15.88
C GLU A 304 3.73 21.24 -16.64
N ILE A 305 2.62 21.97 -16.81
CA ILE A 305 1.51 21.53 -17.68
C ILE A 305 2.00 21.23 -19.10
N GLY A 306 3.01 21.94 -19.61
CA GLY A 306 3.59 21.72 -20.94
C GLY A 306 4.30 20.37 -21.09
N GLN A 307 4.59 19.66 -19.99
CA GLN A 307 5.24 18.35 -20.02
C GLN A 307 4.26 17.19 -20.32
N MET A 308 2.95 17.44 -20.29
CA MET A 308 1.89 16.43 -20.44
C MET A 308 1.63 16.09 -21.92
N SER A 309 2.67 15.63 -22.64
CA SER A 309 2.70 15.54 -24.10
C SER A 309 1.66 14.61 -24.75
N ASN A 310 1.06 13.69 -23.99
CA ASN A 310 0.03 12.75 -24.48
C ASN A 310 -1.40 13.25 -24.20
N MET A 311 -1.56 14.46 -23.68
CA MET A 311 -2.88 14.99 -23.36
C MET A 311 -3.73 15.15 -24.63
N VAL A 312 -4.98 14.71 -24.54
CA VAL A 312 -6.00 14.81 -25.58
C VAL A 312 -7.05 15.86 -25.20
N SER A 313 -7.51 15.87 -23.94
CA SER A 313 -8.52 16.80 -23.47
C SER A 313 -8.25 17.32 -22.07
N MET A 314 -8.35 18.64 -21.91
CA MET A 314 -8.28 19.33 -20.63
C MET A 314 -9.51 20.22 -20.42
N SER A 315 -10.02 20.24 -19.20
CA SER A 315 -11.08 21.17 -18.79
C SER A 315 -10.78 21.75 -17.40
N PHE A 316 -10.83 23.07 -17.31
CA PHE A 316 -10.62 23.85 -16.09
C PHE A 316 -11.72 24.90 -15.92
N ASP A 317 -12.94 24.56 -16.32
CA ASP A 317 -14.07 25.48 -16.35
C ASP A 317 -14.47 25.89 -14.92
N SER A 318 -15.12 27.05 -14.76
CA SER A 318 -15.64 27.49 -13.46
C SER A 318 -14.56 27.49 -12.35
N ASN A 319 -13.46 28.19 -12.62
CA ASN A 319 -12.34 28.37 -11.69
C ASN A 319 -12.02 29.88 -11.51
N ASN A 320 -10.89 30.20 -10.89
CA ASN A 320 -10.42 31.59 -10.70
C ASN A 320 -9.13 31.86 -11.47
N ILE A 321 -8.91 31.19 -12.61
CA ILE A 321 -7.65 31.26 -13.33
C ILE A 321 -7.46 32.67 -13.88
N VAL A 322 -6.32 33.29 -13.58
CA VAL A 322 -5.99 34.65 -14.04
C VAL A 322 -5.10 34.65 -15.29
N SER A 323 -4.30 33.58 -15.48
CA SER A 323 -3.37 33.45 -16.59
C SER A 323 -3.11 31.99 -16.94
N VAL A 324 -2.77 31.77 -18.21
CA VAL A 324 -2.33 30.47 -18.75
C VAL A 324 -0.84 30.57 -19.10
N PRO A 325 0.02 29.63 -18.64
CA PRO A 325 1.45 29.67 -18.92
C PRO A 325 1.74 29.44 -20.42
N PRO A 326 2.73 30.11 -21.03
CA PRO A 326 3.13 29.88 -22.42
C PRO A 326 3.46 28.42 -22.75
N GLU A 327 3.92 27.65 -21.77
CA GLU A 327 4.20 26.23 -21.85
C GLU A 327 2.99 25.38 -22.29
N ILE A 328 1.76 25.88 -22.14
CA ILE A 328 0.56 25.21 -22.69
C ILE A 328 0.69 24.94 -24.20
N GLY A 329 1.42 25.79 -24.93
CA GLY A 329 1.68 25.63 -26.36
C GLY A 329 2.53 24.40 -26.71
N GLN A 330 3.14 23.73 -25.72
CA GLN A 330 3.88 22.48 -25.90
C GLN A 330 2.96 21.26 -26.04
N LEU A 331 1.66 21.41 -25.70
CA LEU A 331 0.66 20.35 -25.79
C LEU A 331 0.16 20.17 -27.23
N THR A 332 1.04 19.75 -28.13
CA THR A 332 0.74 19.62 -29.57
C THR A 332 -0.24 18.48 -29.89
N SER A 333 -0.42 17.53 -28.98
CA SER A 333 -1.41 16.44 -29.07
C SER A 333 -2.82 16.85 -28.64
N LEU A 334 -2.98 18.00 -27.98
CA LEU A 334 -4.26 18.39 -27.37
C LEU A 334 -5.31 18.70 -28.43
N GLU A 335 -6.48 18.08 -28.32
CA GLU A 335 -7.61 18.25 -29.22
C GLU A 335 -8.68 19.19 -28.62
N SER A 336 -8.83 19.18 -27.29
CA SER A 336 -9.86 19.96 -26.60
C SER A 336 -9.31 20.66 -25.36
N LEU A 337 -9.54 21.97 -25.28
CA LEU A 337 -9.25 22.79 -24.11
C LEU A 337 -10.46 23.65 -23.74
N SER A 338 -10.97 23.46 -22.52
CA SER A 338 -12.00 24.33 -21.94
C SER A 338 -11.44 25.09 -20.73
N LEU A 339 -11.66 26.41 -20.74
CA LEU A 339 -11.28 27.39 -19.73
C LEU A 339 -12.46 28.36 -19.48
N GLU A 340 -13.69 27.92 -19.72
CA GLU A 340 -14.91 28.72 -19.54
C GLU A 340 -15.06 29.18 -18.08
N ASP A 341 -15.73 30.31 -17.87
CA ASP A 341 -16.05 30.82 -16.54
C ASP A 341 -14.80 30.98 -15.64
N ASN A 342 -13.81 31.74 -16.14
CA ASN A 342 -12.57 32.05 -15.42
C ASN A 342 -12.32 33.58 -15.42
N THR A 343 -11.15 34.00 -14.93
CA THR A 343 -10.75 35.42 -14.85
C THR A 343 -9.60 35.78 -15.79
N ILE A 344 -9.45 35.03 -16.89
CA ILE A 344 -8.32 35.15 -17.82
C ILE A 344 -8.41 36.46 -18.61
N LEU A 345 -7.35 37.27 -18.54
CA LEU A 345 -7.26 38.55 -19.26
C LEU A 345 -6.61 38.42 -20.63
N GLU A 346 -5.68 37.49 -20.78
CA GLU A 346 -4.92 37.19 -21.99
C GLU A 346 -4.55 35.71 -22.06
N ILE A 347 -4.43 35.19 -23.27
CA ILE A 347 -3.91 33.85 -23.55
C ILE A 347 -2.56 33.96 -24.27
N PRO A 348 -1.62 33.02 -24.05
CA PRO A 348 -0.30 33.09 -24.66
C PRO A 348 -0.37 32.82 -26.17
N LYS A 349 0.44 33.54 -26.95
CA LYS A 349 0.54 33.34 -28.42
C LYS A 349 1.02 31.93 -28.77
N GLU A 350 1.74 31.29 -27.87
CA GLU A 350 2.27 29.93 -27.96
C GLU A 350 1.16 28.89 -28.12
N MET A 351 -0.10 29.18 -27.72
CA MET A 351 -1.24 28.32 -28.04
C MET A 351 -1.42 28.11 -29.55
N GLY A 352 -0.93 29.03 -30.39
CA GLY A 352 -0.87 28.85 -31.84
C GLY A 352 0.03 27.71 -32.33
N LEU A 353 0.78 27.06 -31.45
CA LEU A 353 1.58 25.85 -31.75
C LEU A 353 0.77 24.55 -31.59
N MET A 354 -0.43 24.62 -31.01
CA MET A 354 -1.27 23.45 -30.70
C MET A 354 -2.04 23.00 -31.95
N THR A 355 -1.33 22.43 -32.92
CA THR A 355 -1.88 22.13 -34.25
C THR A 355 -2.97 21.05 -34.28
N ASN A 356 -3.13 20.24 -33.24
CA ASN A 356 -4.24 19.28 -33.15
C ASN A 356 -5.49 19.84 -32.47
N LEU A 357 -5.45 21.09 -31.98
CA LEU A 357 -6.57 21.69 -31.26
C LEU A 357 -7.77 21.89 -32.18
N ILE A 358 -8.89 21.30 -31.77
CA ILE A 358 -10.19 21.32 -32.48
C ILE A 358 -11.22 22.10 -31.68
N TYR A 359 -11.12 22.10 -30.35
CA TYR A 359 -12.05 22.81 -29.48
C TYR A 359 -11.30 23.69 -28.50
N LEU A 360 -11.59 24.99 -28.53
CA LEU A 360 -11.08 25.96 -27.56
C LEU A 360 -12.23 26.80 -27.01
N ASN A 361 -12.54 26.61 -25.73
CA ASN A 361 -13.58 27.34 -25.04
C ASN A 361 -12.99 28.31 -24.02
N LEU A 362 -13.18 29.60 -24.28
CA LEU A 362 -12.74 30.74 -23.48
C LEU A 362 -13.94 31.62 -23.09
N TRP A 363 -15.16 31.07 -23.18
CA TRP A 363 -16.38 31.79 -22.85
C TRP A 363 -16.34 32.33 -21.41
N ASN A 364 -17.01 33.46 -21.18
CA ASN A 364 -17.11 34.12 -19.88
C ASN A 364 -15.75 34.36 -19.18
N ASN A 365 -14.77 34.82 -19.96
CA ASN A 365 -13.53 35.38 -19.45
C ASN A 365 -13.41 36.86 -19.81
N PRO A 366 -12.78 37.71 -19.00
CA PRO A 366 -12.51 39.11 -19.31
C PRO A 366 -11.38 39.28 -20.35
N LEU A 367 -11.32 38.40 -21.35
CA LEU A 367 -10.28 38.33 -22.37
C LEU A 367 -10.30 39.59 -23.24
N ARG A 368 -9.11 40.20 -23.44
CA ARG A 368 -8.99 41.44 -24.24
C ARG A 368 -8.98 41.17 -25.74
N ASN A 369 -8.24 40.16 -26.17
CA ASN A 369 -8.13 39.75 -27.56
C ASN A 369 -7.69 38.28 -27.63
N VAL A 370 -7.78 37.71 -28.83
CA VAL A 370 -7.20 36.41 -29.17
C VAL A 370 -5.95 36.68 -30.01
N PRO A 371 -4.76 36.14 -29.67
CA PRO A 371 -3.55 36.32 -30.47
C PRO A 371 -3.75 35.81 -31.90
N GLN A 372 -3.16 36.51 -32.88
CA GLN A 372 -3.27 36.13 -34.30
C GLN A 372 -2.80 34.69 -34.54
N SER A 373 -1.74 34.24 -33.86
CA SER A 373 -1.25 32.86 -33.97
C SER A 373 -2.28 31.80 -33.59
N VAL A 374 -3.19 32.11 -32.65
CA VAL A 374 -4.31 31.22 -32.28
C VAL A 374 -5.41 31.29 -33.33
N CYS A 375 -5.69 32.47 -33.87
CA CYS A 375 -6.64 32.64 -34.97
C CYS A 375 -6.22 31.92 -36.25
N ASP A 376 -4.92 31.90 -36.52
CA ASP A 376 -4.36 31.22 -37.69
C ASP A 376 -4.60 29.69 -37.63
N LEU A 377 -4.81 29.10 -36.45
CA LEU A 377 -5.19 27.69 -36.31
C LEU A 377 -6.53 27.36 -36.99
N GLN A 378 -7.47 28.32 -37.03
CA GLN A 378 -8.74 28.13 -37.74
C GLN A 378 -8.51 27.90 -39.24
N SER A 379 -7.50 28.56 -39.81
CA SER A 379 -7.13 28.39 -41.22
C SER A 379 -6.15 27.22 -41.45
N GLY A 380 -5.25 26.99 -40.50
CA GLY A 380 -4.19 25.98 -40.56
C GLY A 380 -4.69 24.54 -40.38
N ASN A 381 -5.74 24.33 -39.57
CA ASN A 381 -6.31 23.01 -39.28
C ASN A 381 -7.45 22.63 -40.25
N GLY A 382 -7.49 23.23 -41.44
CA GLY A 382 -8.54 22.95 -42.43
C GLY A 382 -9.93 23.48 -42.05
N GLY A 383 -10.03 24.51 -41.20
CA GLY A 383 -11.32 25.12 -40.81
C GLY A 383 -11.99 24.49 -39.57
N VAL A 384 -11.32 23.60 -38.84
CA VAL A 384 -11.98 22.72 -37.87
C VAL A 384 -11.96 23.26 -36.42
N LEU A 385 -11.11 24.24 -36.11
CA LEU A 385 -11.05 24.82 -34.75
C LEU A 385 -12.35 25.57 -34.42
N PHE A 386 -13.12 25.01 -33.50
CA PHE A 386 -14.22 25.66 -32.83
C PHE A 386 -13.70 26.52 -31.67
N LEU A 387 -13.67 27.83 -31.89
CA LEU A 387 -13.30 28.83 -30.90
C LEU A 387 -14.56 29.48 -30.30
N ARG A 388 -14.75 29.33 -29.00
CA ARG A 388 -15.85 29.98 -28.25
C ARG A 388 -15.29 31.06 -27.34
N THR A 389 -15.73 32.30 -27.54
CA THR A 389 -15.29 33.49 -26.80
C THR A 389 -16.47 34.44 -26.55
N ASN A 390 -16.31 35.41 -25.64
CA ASN A 390 -17.30 36.45 -25.42
C ASN A 390 -17.56 37.29 -26.68
N ILE A 391 -18.77 37.84 -26.79
CA ILE A 391 -19.18 38.68 -27.92
C ILE A 391 -18.20 39.86 -28.06
N GLY A 392 -17.66 40.06 -29.27
CA GLY A 392 -16.72 41.15 -29.58
C GLY A 392 -15.25 40.85 -29.27
N VAL A 393 -14.96 39.68 -28.70
CA VAL A 393 -13.60 39.17 -28.49
C VAL A 393 -13.45 37.93 -29.36
N GLY A 394 -12.53 37.92 -30.32
CA GLY A 394 -12.38 36.79 -31.22
C GLY A 394 -11.39 37.05 -32.34
N CYS A 395 -11.37 36.15 -33.31
CA CYS A 395 -10.60 36.28 -34.53
C CYS A 395 -11.35 37.16 -35.53
N ASN A 396 -10.76 38.30 -35.88
CA ASN A 396 -11.34 39.31 -36.78
C ASN A 396 -11.10 38.96 -38.26
#